data_AF-A0A2S5DQR2-F1
#
_entry.id   AF-A0A2S5DQR2-F1
#
_cell.length_a   1.000
_cell.length_b   1.000
_cell.length_c   1.000
_cell.angle_alpha   90.00
_cell.angle_beta   90.00
_cell.angle_gamma   90.00
#
_symmetry.space_group_name_H-M   'P 1'
#
loop_
_entity.id
_entity.type
_entity.pdbx_description
1 polymer ?
#
loop_
_entity_poly.entity_id
_entity_poly.type
_entity_poly.pdbx_seq_one_letter_code
_entity_poly.pdbx_strand_id
1 'polypeptide(L)'
;MVRAYLALPAGTRQLVRVAIERISQAQRRRSVGDRAVELATALEALVGDGANNEMTHKVKVRTVRLVGGSRDERIINATIINKTYSIRSKLVHTGRIDENATAAIAGSHFTVSQIVDRALSLCVQLTKKIIMRGEVPNWSLFDITEQPGDSADG
;
A
#
# COMPACT_ATOMS: atom_id res chain seq x y z
N MET A 1 9.70 -12.67 -12.76
CA MET A 1 9.97 -11.66 -11.70
C MET A 1 11.35 -11.02 -11.83
N VAL A 2 12.47 -11.74 -11.67
CA VAL A 2 13.82 -11.12 -11.71
C VAL A 2 14.11 -10.44 -13.06
N ARG A 3 13.87 -11.12 -14.18
CA ARG A 3 14.06 -10.53 -15.52
C ARG A 3 13.21 -9.27 -15.73
N ALA A 4 11.94 -9.30 -15.33
CA ALA A 4 11.05 -8.14 -15.41
C ALA A 4 11.54 -6.97 -14.56
N TYR A 5 12.04 -7.23 -13.34
CA TYR A 5 12.64 -6.20 -12.49
C TYR A 5 13.91 -5.60 -13.12
N LEU A 6 14.80 -6.42 -13.69
CA LEU A 6 16.02 -5.95 -14.32
C LEU A 6 15.74 -5.09 -15.58
N ALA A 7 14.64 -5.38 -16.27
CA ALA A 7 14.18 -4.65 -17.45
C ALA A 7 13.50 -3.30 -17.13
N LEU A 8 13.25 -2.97 -15.85
CA LEU A 8 12.62 -1.71 -15.47
C LEU A 8 13.51 -0.51 -15.82
N PRO A 9 12.91 0.62 -16.27
CA PRO A 9 13.60 1.89 -16.38
C PRO A 9 14.27 2.29 -15.06
N ALA A 10 15.41 2.98 -15.11
CA ALA A 10 16.21 3.28 -13.92
C ALA A 10 15.42 3.96 -12.78
N GLY A 11 14.55 4.92 -13.11
CA GLY A 11 13.68 5.59 -12.14
C GLY A 11 12.69 4.63 -11.47
N THR A 12 11.92 3.88 -12.27
CA THR A 12 10.99 2.85 -11.77
C THR A 12 11.71 1.80 -10.93
N ARG A 13 12.86 1.31 -11.39
CA ARG A 13 13.67 0.32 -10.68
C ARG A 13 14.13 0.83 -9.32
N GLN A 14 14.50 2.11 -9.24
CA GLN A 14 14.89 2.73 -7.98
C GLN A 14 13.72 2.80 -6.99
N LEU A 15 12.52 3.18 -7.42
CA LEU A 15 11.33 3.20 -6.56
C LEU A 15 10.95 1.80 -6.07
N VAL A 16 10.98 0.80 -6.97
CA VAL A 16 10.74 -0.60 -6.62
C VAL A 16 11.79 -1.13 -5.66
N ARG A 17 13.07 -0.77 -5.84
CA ARG A 17 14.15 -1.14 -4.90
C ARG A 17 13.87 -0.61 -3.50
N VAL A 18 13.53 0.67 -3.37
CA VAL A 18 13.17 1.28 -2.08
C VAL A 18 12.01 0.53 -1.44
N ALA A 19 10.95 0.23 -2.21
CA ALA A 19 9.81 -0.51 -1.69
C ALA A 19 10.19 -1.92 -1.19
N ILE A 20 11.02 -2.65 -1.93
CA ILE A 20 11.50 -3.99 -1.53
C ILE A 20 12.34 -3.91 -0.25
N GLU A 21 13.24 -2.93 -0.14
CA GLU A 21 14.06 -2.71 1.06
C GLU A 21 13.17 -2.45 2.28
N ARG A 22 12.17 -1.57 2.13
CA ARG A 22 11.20 -1.23 3.19
C ARG A 22 10.30 -2.40 3.59
N ILE A 23 9.77 -3.15 2.62
CA ILE A 23 9.02 -4.39 2.88
C ILE A 23 9.90 -5.37 3.68
N SER A 24 11.17 -5.52 3.30
CA SER A 24 12.09 -6.42 3.99
C SER A 24 12.34 -5.97 5.44
N GLN A 25 12.41 -4.65 5.70
CA GLN A 25 12.48 -4.13 7.07
C GLN A 25 11.19 -4.41 7.84
N ALA A 26 10.02 -4.17 7.24
CA ALA A 26 8.72 -4.46 7.86
C ALA A 26 8.54 -5.94 8.25
N GLN A 27 9.20 -6.87 7.56
CA GLN A 27 9.18 -8.29 7.92
C GLN A 27 10.05 -8.62 9.15
N ARG A 28 11.10 -7.83 9.40
CA ARG A 28 12.07 -8.09 10.48
C ARG A 28 11.82 -7.31 11.76
N ARG A 29 11.13 -6.16 11.66
CA ARG A 29 10.84 -5.33 12.83
C ARG A 29 9.86 -6.03 13.76
N ARG A 30 10.10 -5.89 15.08
CA ARG A 30 9.24 -6.44 16.13
C ARG A 30 8.01 -5.57 16.41
N SER A 31 8.20 -4.25 16.52
CA SER A 31 7.10 -3.33 16.79
C SER A 31 6.16 -3.21 15.58
N VAL A 32 4.87 -3.41 15.80
CA VAL A 32 3.87 -3.33 14.72
C VAL A 32 3.79 -1.91 14.13
N GLY A 33 4.04 -0.89 14.94
CA GLY A 33 3.99 0.50 14.53
C GLY A 33 5.15 0.83 13.59
N ASP A 34 6.34 0.36 13.93
CA ASP A 34 7.49 0.56 13.04
C ASP A 34 7.30 -0.20 11.72
N ARG A 35 6.71 -1.41 11.77
CA ARG A 35 6.33 -2.14 10.55
C ARG A 35 5.39 -1.29 9.69
N ALA A 36 4.39 -0.64 10.30
CA ALA A 36 3.49 0.28 9.60
C ALA A 36 4.21 1.50 9.00
N VAL A 37 5.27 2.01 9.65
CA VAL A 37 6.13 3.08 9.10
C VAL A 37 6.83 2.61 7.83
N GLU A 38 7.51 1.46 7.89
CA GLU A 38 8.22 0.93 6.72
C GLU A 38 7.25 0.67 5.55
N LEU A 39 6.06 0.09 5.83
CA LEU A 39 5.05 -0.14 4.81
C LEU A 39 4.47 1.15 4.22
N ALA A 40 4.23 2.17 5.04
CA ALA A 40 3.79 3.47 4.55
C ALA A 40 4.83 4.07 3.60
N THR A 41 6.11 4.07 3.98
CA THR A 41 7.21 4.54 3.12
C THR A 41 7.30 3.73 1.81
N ALA A 42 7.13 2.40 1.89
CA ALA A 42 7.13 1.55 0.69
C ALA A 42 5.99 1.92 -0.27
N LEU A 43 4.79 2.14 0.27
CA LEU A 43 3.63 2.56 -0.52
C LEU A 43 3.84 3.96 -1.12
N GLU A 44 4.29 4.93 -0.33
CA GLU A 44 4.56 6.30 -0.81
C GLU A 44 5.62 6.30 -1.93
N ALA A 45 6.65 5.47 -1.83
CA ALA A 45 7.64 5.33 -2.90
C ALA A 45 7.04 4.79 -4.20
N LEU A 46 6.07 3.87 -4.13
CA LEU A 46 5.46 3.26 -5.31
C LEU A 46 4.37 4.13 -5.93
N VAL A 47 3.52 4.75 -5.11
CA VAL A 47 2.29 5.41 -5.58
C VAL A 47 2.22 6.92 -5.30
N GLY A 48 3.25 7.48 -4.68
CA GLY A 48 3.39 8.92 -4.52
C GLY A 48 3.71 9.62 -5.84
N ASP A 49 3.34 10.90 -5.90
CA ASP A 49 3.63 11.78 -7.04
C ASP A 49 4.59 12.93 -6.66
N GLY A 50 5.28 12.80 -5.52
CA GLY A 50 6.18 13.83 -4.99
C GLY A 50 5.48 15.06 -4.39
N ALA A 51 4.16 15.18 -4.54
CA ALA A 51 3.38 16.22 -3.87
C ALA A 51 2.98 15.78 -2.45
N ASN A 52 3.16 16.67 -1.47
CA ASN A 52 2.90 16.36 -0.06
C ASN A 52 1.41 16.42 0.31
N ASN A 53 0.54 16.93 -0.55
CA ASN A 53 -0.88 17.03 -0.26
C ASN A 53 -1.59 15.67 -0.44
N GLU A 54 -2.48 15.36 0.50
CA GLU A 54 -3.41 14.23 0.41
C GLU A 54 -2.76 12.84 0.21
N MET A 55 -1.49 12.69 0.63
CA MET A 55 -0.71 11.47 0.39
C MET A 55 -1.44 10.19 0.86
N THR A 56 -2.05 10.22 2.05
CA THR A 56 -2.83 9.09 2.58
C THR A 56 -3.99 8.69 1.64
N HIS A 57 -4.71 9.68 1.10
CA HIS A 57 -5.84 9.44 0.20
C HIS A 57 -5.34 8.85 -1.13
N LYS A 58 -4.33 9.48 -1.74
CA LYS A 58 -3.70 9.02 -2.97
C LYS A 58 -3.18 7.60 -2.84
N VAL A 59 -2.45 7.32 -1.76
CA VAL A 59 -1.88 5.99 -1.51
C VAL A 59 -2.96 4.94 -1.39
N LYS A 60 -4.01 5.21 -0.61
CA LYS A 60 -5.16 4.31 -0.47
C LYS A 60 -5.79 4.00 -1.83
N VAL A 61 -6.19 5.04 -2.59
CA VAL A 61 -6.92 4.88 -3.85
C VAL A 61 -6.06 4.19 -4.91
N ARG A 62 -4.84 4.67 -5.15
CA ARG A 62 -3.94 4.12 -6.17
C ARG A 62 -3.55 2.67 -5.86
N THR A 63 -3.32 2.35 -4.58
CA THR A 63 -3.00 0.97 -4.17
C THR A 63 -4.15 0.02 -4.48
N VAL A 64 -5.38 0.32 -4.03
CA VAL A 64 -6.50 -0.61 -4.22
C VAL A 64 -6.92 -0.73 -5.69
N ARG A 65 -6.85 0.38 -6.44
CA ARG A 65 -7.15 0.37 -7.87
C ARG A 65 -6.10 -0.44 -8.65
N LEU A 66 -4.82 -0.30 -8.36
CA LEU A 66 -3.80 -1.05 -9.08
C LEU A 66 -3.81 -2.54 -8.69
N VAL A 67 -3.96 -2.85 -7.40
CA VAL A 67 -4.12 -4.23 -6.90
C VAL A 67 -5.35 -4.90 -7.50
N GLY A 68 -6.46 -4.17 -7.67
CA GLY A 68 -7.71 -4.69 -8.21
C GLY A 68 -8.46 -5.56 -7.19
N GLY A 69 -9.25 -6.52 -7.70
CA GLY A 69 -10.18 -7.34 -6.91
C GLY A 69 -11.62 -6.89 -7.06
N SER A 70 -12.55 -7.59 -6.43
CA SER A 70 -13.98 -7.24 -6.40
C SER A 70 -14.22 -5.91 -5.67
N ARG A 71 -15.43 -5.33 -5.82
CA ARG A 71 -15.82 -4.10 -5.10
C ARG A 71 -15.59 -4.23 -3.58
N ASP A 72 -16.02 -5.34 -2.99
CA ASP A 72 -15.88 -5.59 -1.55
C ASP A 72 -14.42 -5.76 -1.14
N GLU A 73 -13.63 -6.47 -1.94
CA GLU A 73 -12.18 -6.59 -1.71
C GLU A 73 -11.49 -5.23 -1.75
N ARG A 74 -11.86 -4.35 -2.70
CA ARG A 74 -11.32 -3.00 -2.79
C ARG A 74 -11.68 -2.17 -1.55
N ILE A 75 -12.91 -2.28 -1.03
CA ILE A 75 -13.36 -1.59 0.19
C ILE A 75 -12.57 -2.07 1.41
N ILE A 76 -12.41 -3.39 1.56
CA ILE A 76 -11.64 -3.98 2.66
C ILE A 76 -10.18 -3.53 2.58
N ASN A 77 -9.56 -3.66 1.40
CA ASN A 77 -8.16 -3.28 1.19
C ASN A 77 -7.95 -1.78 1.45
N ALA A 78 -8.90 -0.93 1.03
CA ALA A 78 -8.83 0.52 1.29
C ALA A 78 -8.86 0.81 2.78
N THR A 79 -9.70 0.09 3.53
CA THR A 79 -9.81 0.21 4.98
C THR A 79 -8.50 -0.24 5.66
N ILE A 80 -7.91 -1.35 5.22
CA ILE A 80 -6.63 -1.85 5.73
C ILE A 80 -5.50 -0.84 5.51
N ILE A 81 -5.36 -0.28 4.30
CA ILE A 81 -4.35 0.73 4.01
C ILE A 81 -4.56 1.97 4.87
N ASN A 82 -5.81 2.45 4.98
CA ASN A 82 -6.12 3.61 5.81
C ASN A 82 -5.78 3.39 7.30
N LYS A 83 -6.12 2.22 7.86
CA LYS A 83 -5.79 1.87 9.25
C LYS A 83 -4.28 1.75 9.46
N THR A 84 -3.54 1.22 8.49
CA THR A 84 -2.06 1.17 8.54
C THR A 84 -1.47 2.57 8.62
N TYR A 85 -2.00 3.52 7.85
CA TYR A 85 -1.61 4.93 7.95
C TYR A 85 -1.97 5.56 9.29
N SER A 86 -3.14 5.23 9.86
CA SER A 86 -3.51 5.67 11.21
C SER A 86 -2.56 5.13 12.28
N ILE A 87 -2.16 3.86 12.18
CA ILE A 87 -1.19 3.23 13.10
C ILE A 87 0.16 3.93 13.01
N ARG A 88 0.68 4.14 11.80
CA ARG A 88 1.90 4.91 11.55
C ARG A 88 1.82 6.31 12.15
N SER A 89 0.76 7.04 11.81
CA SER A 89 0.54 8.42 12.26
C SER A 89 0.53 8.50 13.79
N LYS A 90 -0.22 7.60 14.44
CA LYS A 90 -0.25 7.49 15.90
C LYS A 90 1.15 7.25 16.46
N LEU A 91 1.89 6.27 15.95
CA LEU A 91 3.27 6.00 16.41
C LEU A 91 4.17 7.23 16.26
N VAL A 92 4.16 7.90 15.10
CA VAL A 92 5.04 9.05 14.83
C VAL A 92 4.71 10.24 15.74
N HIS A 93 3.43 10.47 16.05
CA HIS A 93 3.01 11.62 16.85
C HIS A 93 3.03 11.37 18.36
N THR A 94 2.78 10.14 18.81
CA THR A 94 2.66 9.84 20.25
C THR A 94 3.79 8.96 20.79
N GLY A 95 4.61 8.40 19.90
CA GLY A 95 5.64 7.40 20.25
C GLY A 95 5.08 6.05 20.70
N ARG A 96 3.75 5.86 20.68
CA ARG A 96 3.10 4.67 21.25
C ARG A 96 1.91 4.20 20.42
N ILE A 97 1.77 2.88 20.33
CA ILE A 97 0.61 2.20 19.76
C ILE A 97 0.11 1.16 20.75
N ASP A 98 -1.18 0.92 20.73
CA ASP A 98 -1.79 -0.19 21.45
C ASP A 98 -1.81 -1.40 20.51
N GLU A 99 -0.90 -2.35 20.73
CA GLU A 99 -0.76 -3.53 19.89
C GLU A 99 -1.92 -4.53 20.06
N ASN A 100 -2.65 -4.44 21.19
CA ASN A 100 -3.80 -5.29 21.49
C ASN A 100 -5.12 -4.71 20.95
N ALA A 101 -5.09 -3.48 20.43
CA ALA A 101 -6.27 -2.86 19.85
C ALA A 101 -6.79 -3.67 18.65
N THR A 102 -8.10 -3.63 18.47
CA THR A 102 -8.77 -4.25 17.33
C THR A 102 -9.57 -3.21 16.54
N ALA A 103 -9.85 -3.51 15.28
CA ALA A 103 -10.73 -2.71 14.44
C ALA A 103 -11.72 -3.61 13.69
N ALA A 104 -12.97 -3.18 13.63
CA ALA A 104 -13.98 -3.80 12.77
C ALA A 104 -13.75 -3.40 11.31
N ILE A 105 -13.66 -4.39 10.42
CA ILE A 105 -13.49 -4.22 8.97
C ILE A 105 -14.40 -5.25 8.29
N ALA A 106 -15.40 -4.77 7.54
CA ALA A 106 -16.37 -5.60 6.82
C ALA A 106 -17.00 -6.72 7.67
N GLY A 107 -17.48 -6.39 8.88
CA GLY A 107 -18.13 -7.34 9.78
C GLY A 107 -17.18 -8.29 10.54
N SER A 108 -15.87 -8.19 10.33
CA SER A 108 -14.86 -8.97 11.05
C SER A 108 -13.98 -8.08 11.92
N HIS A 109 -13.45 -8.61 13.02
CA HIS A 109 -12.48 -7.90 13.87
C HIS A 109 -11.05 -8.32 13.54
N PHE A 110 -10.18 -7.32 13.36
CA PHE A 110 -8.76 -7.51 13.09
C PHE A 110 -7.94 -6.88 14.20
N THR A 111 -6.91 -7.58 14.68
CA THR A 111 -5.88 -6.98 15.53
C THR A 111 -5.01 -6.02 14.74
N VAL A 112 -4.34 -5.09 15.43
CA VAL A 112 -3.36 -4.17 14.81
C VAL A 112 -2.28 -4.92 14.03
N SER A 113 -1.79 -6.06 14.54
CA SER A 113 -0.83 -6.90 13.79
C SER A 113 -1.45 -7.45 12.51
N GLN A 114 -2.65 -8.02 12.56
CA GLN A 114 -3.31 -8.60 11.36
C GLN A 114 -3.56 -7.54 10.28
N ILE A 115 -3.89 -6.30 10.68
CA ILE A 115 -4.03 -5.18 9.75
C ILE A 115 -2.70 -4.91 9.03
N VAL A 116 -1.60 -4.83 9.78
CA VAL A 116 -0.27 -4.58 9.21
C VAL A 116 0.23 -5.76 8.37
N ASP A 117 -0.03 -7.00 8.77
CA ASP A 117 0.29 -8.20 7.99
C ASP A 117 -0.47 -8.24 6.65
N ARG A 118 -1.74 -7.83 6.67
CA ARG A 118 -2.54 -7.69 5.45
C ARG A 118 -2.02 -6.55 4.57
N ALA A 119 -1.65 -5.41 5.15
CA ALA A 119 -1.04 -4.30 4.43
C ALA A 119 0.31 -4.68 3.80
N LEU A 120 1.12 -5.48 4.47
CA LEU A 120 2.37 -6.03 3.94
C LEU A 120 2.10 -6.87 2.69
N SER A 121 1.10 -7.75 2.77
CA SER A 121 0.68 -8.58 1.64
C SER A 121 0.20 -7.73 0.45
N LEU A 122 -0.55 -6.66 0.70
CA LEU A 122 -0.98 -5.71 -0.33
C LEU A 122 0.19 -4.94 -0.95
N CYS A 123 1.16 -4.51 -0.14
CA CYS A 123 2.36 -3.82 -0.61
C CYS A 123 3.20 -4.74 -1.51
N VAL A 124 3.33 -6.02 -1.16
CA VAL A 124 3.99 -7.03 -2.01
C VAL A 124 3.23 -7.22 -3.32
N GLN A 125 1.91 -7.34 -3.29
CA GLN A 125 1.08 -7.48 -4.50
C GLN A 125 1.22 -6.27 -5.42
N LEU A 126 1.14 -5.06 -4.86
CA LEU A 126 1.35 -3.81 -5.57
C LEU A 126 2.72 -3.75 -6.24
N THR A 127 3.77 -4.08 -5.49
CA THR A 127 5.16 -4.13 -5.99
C THR A 127 5.27 -5.11 -7.16
N LYS A 128 4.69 -6.30 -7.03
CA LYS A 128 4.66 -7.29 -8.12
C LYS A 128 3.95 -6.75 -9.36
N LYS A 129 2.79 -6.09 -9.20
CA LYS A 129 2.06 -5.51 -10.32
C LYS A 129 2.85 -4.43 -11.05
N ILE A 130 3.54 -3.55 -10.33
CA ILE A 130 4.41 -2.53 -10.95
C ILE A 130 5.55 -3.18 -11.71
N ILE A 131 6.22 -4.18 -11.14
CA ILE A 131 7.29 -4.93 -11.83
C ILE A 131 6.75 -5.59 -13.11
N MET A 132 5.59 -6.22 -13.04
CA MET A 132 5.00 -6.92 -14.18
C MET A 132 4.48 -5.97 -15.26
N ARG A 133 4.03 -4.76 -14.88
CA ARG A 133 3.65 -3.69 -15.81
C ARG A 133 4.85 -3.09 -16.52
N GLY A 134 6.04 -3.13 -15.92
CA GLY A 134 7.28 -2.58 -16.49
C GLY A 134 7.52 -1.10 -16.16
N GLU A 135 6.55 -0.42 -15.57
CA GLU A 135 6.59 1.02 -15.25
C GLU A 135 5.71 1.37 -14.04
N VAL A 136 6.04 2.47 -13.37
CA VAL A 136 5.09 3.14 -12.47
C VAL A 136 4.06 3.88 -13.35
N PRO A 137 2.76 3.75 -13.08
CA PRO A 137 1.74 4.50 -13.81
C PRO A 137 1.96 6.00 -13.72
N ASN A 138 1.58 6.75 -14.76
CA ASN A 138 1.34 8.17 -14.62
C ASN A 138 0.13 8.35 -13.68
N TRP A 139 0.40 8.70 -12.43
CA TRP A 139 -0.64 8.71 -11.40
C TRP A 139 -1.74 9.75 -11.63
N SER A 140 -1.40 10.91 -12.17
CA SER A 140 -2.39 11.93 -12.52
C SER A 140 -3.38 11.44 -13.57
N LEU A 141 -2.88 10.75 -14.60
CA LEU A 141 -3.74 10.13 -15.61
C LEU A 141 -4.52 8.94 -15.03
N PHE A 142 -3.84 8.08 -14.27
CA PHE A 142 -4.43 6.91 -13.64
C PHE A 142 -5.63 7.28 -12.75
N ASP A 143 -5.51 8.38 -12.01
CA ASP A 143 -6.53 8.85 -11.09
C ASP A 143 -7.85 9.23 -11.80
N ILE A 144 -7.77 9.71 -13.05
CA ILE A 144 -8.94 10.19 -13.83
C ILE A 144 -9.47 9.19 -14.87
N THR A 145 -8.72 8.15 -15.22
CA THR A 145 -9.16 7.14 -16.21
C THR A 145 -10.03 6.07 -15.56
N GLU A 146 -11.12 5.66 -16.22
CA GLU A 146 -11.90 4.47 -15.83
C GLU A 146 -11.06 3.20 -15.99
N GLN A 147 -11.19 2.25 -15.05
CA GLN A 147 -10.56 0.95 -15.19
C GLN A 147 -11.53 -0.05 -15.83
N PRO A 148 -11.05 -0.97 -16.70
CA PRO A 148 -11.89 -2.06 -17.21
C PRO A 148 -12.34 -2.92 -16.02
N GLY A 149 -13.61 -2.79 -15.65
CA GLY A 149 -14.22 -3.34 -14.44
C GLY A 149 -15.01 -2.34 -13.58
N ASP A 150 -14.96 -1.04 -13.87
CA ASP A 150 -15.86 -0.03 -13.30
C ASP A 150 -17.18 0.08 -14.10
N SER A 151 -17.23 -0.48 -15.31
CA SER A 151 -18.41 -0.55 -16.19
C SER A 151 -19.03 -1.95 -16.19
N ALA A 152 -19.59 -2.39 -15.06
CA ALA A 152 -20.48 -3.55 -15.01
C ALA A 152 -21.37 -3.44 -13.77
N ASP A 153 -22.41 -2.61 -13.90
CA ASP A 153 -23.70 -2.74 -13.21
C ASP A 153 -24.65 -1.74 -13.91
N GLY A 154 -25.32 -2.24 -14.94
CA GLY A 154 -26.51 -1.66 -15.54
C GLY A 154 -27.63 -2.69 -15.44
#